data_AF-A0AAX0XPP5-F1
#
_entry.id   AF-A0AAX0XPP5-F1
#
_cell.length_a   1.000
_cell.length_b   1.000
_cell.length_c   1.000
_cell.angle_alpha   90.00
_cell.angle_beta   90.00
_cell.angle_gamma   90.00
#
_symmetry.space_group_name_H-M   'P 1'
#
loop_
_entity.id
_entity.type
_entity.pdbx_description
1 polymer ?
#
loop_
_entity_poly.entity_id
_entity_poly.type
_entity_poly.pdbx_seq_one_letter_code
_entity_poly.pdbx_strand_id
1 'polypeptide(L)'
;MKLGPIEGTKEEITGFFQDNGLKASDYFQIPEAPIGTLWLVVPAFCVVASLGALTLLESLKQGHQTFIFLIGCTAIVWLATVVQLRFKHAWATGIVVIGGLLLMLVALGAISPTQMLNEVKSLRK
;
A
#
# COMPACT_ATOMS: atom_id res chain seq x y z
N MET A 1 -5.70 -2.98 -26.34
CA MET A 1 -6.35 -2.52 -27.58
C MET A 1 -7.85 -2.71 -27.42
N LYS A 2 -8.66 -1.68 -27.73
CA LYS A 2 -10.12 -1.85 -27.85
C LYS A 2 -10.36 -2.62 -29.15
N LEU A 3 -10.45 -3.94 -29.06
CA LEU A 3 -11.20 -4.68 -30.07
C LEU A 3 -12.60 -4.06 -30.05
N GLY A 4 -13.15 -3.76 -31.22
CA GLY A 4 -14.49 -3.18 -31.35
C GLY A 4 -15.57 -4.05 -30.69
N PRO A 5 -16.85 -3.71 -30.84
CA PRO A 5 -17.93 -4.46 -30.20
C PRO A 5 -18.07 -5.84 -30.86
N ILE A 6 -17.22 -6.79 -30.44
CA ILE A 6 -17.43 -8.21 -30.69
C ILE A 6 -18.50 -8.62 -29.67
N GLU A 7 -19.75 -8.45 -30.08
CA GLU A 7 -20.90 -9.03 -29.39
C GLU A 7 -20.99 -10.49 -29.81
N GLY A 8 -20.76 -11.36 -28.84
CA GLY A 8 -20.82 -12.81 -29.00
C GLY A 8 -20.71 -13.47 -27.63
N THR A 9 -21.31 -14.65 -27.50
CA THR A 9 -21.16 -15.49 -26.32
C THR A 9 -19.70 -15.93 -26.15
N LYS A 10 -19.29 -16.31 -24.93
CA LYS A 10 -17.90 -16.72 -24.67
C LYS A 10 -17.48 -17.89 -25.56
N GLU A 11 -18.42 -18.76 -25.86
CA GLU A 11 -18.29 -19.92 -26.73
C GLU A 11 -18.01 -19.50 -28.18
N GLU A 12 -18.72 -18.51 -28.73
CA GLU A 12 -18.52 -18.00 -30.09
C GLU A 12 -17.16 -17.31 -30.25
N ILE A 13 -16.76 -16.51 -29.27
CA ILE A 13 -15.44 -15.85 -29.29
C ILE A 13 -14.35 -16.92 -29.22
N THR A 14 -14.46 -17.91 -28.34
CA THR A 14 -13.46 -18.97 -28.22
C THR A 14 -13.36 -19.81 -29.50
N GLY A 15 -14.50 -20.14 -30.13
CA GLY A 15 -14.56 -20.84 -31.42
C GLY A 15 -13.90 -20.04 -32.54
N PHE A 16 -14.21 -18.74 -32.68
CA PHE A 16 -13.61 -17.89 -33.71
C PHE A 16 -12.07 -17.85 -33.61
N PHE A 17 -11.52 -17.75 -32.40
CA PHE A 17 -10.07 -17.78 -32.22
C PHE A 17 -9.50 -19.16 -32.60
N GLN A 18 -10.11 -20.25 -32.13
CA GLN A 18 -9.66 -21.62 -32.42
C GLN A 18 -9.72 -21.97 -33.92
N ASP A 19 -10.78 -21.56 -34.60
CA ASP A 19 -10.99 -21.79 -36.03
C ASP A 19 -9.98 -21.04 -36.91
N ASN A 20 -9.43 -19.93 -36.41
CA ASN A 20 -8.36 -19.18 -37.06
C ASN A 20 -6.96 -19.62 -36.60
N GLY A 21 -6.84 -20.76 -35.90
CA GLY A 21 -5.58 -21.29 -35.39
C GLY A 21 -4.97 -20.49 -34.23
N LEU A 22 -5.75 -19.58 -33.63
CA LEU A 22 -5.34 -18.73 -32.52
C LEU A 22 -5.83 -19.32 -31.19
N LYS A 23 -5.00 -19.25 -30.16
CA LYS A 23 -5.43 -19.62 -28.81
C LYS A 23 -6.06 -18.42 -28.15
N ALA A 24 -7.37 -18.46 -27.91
CA ALA A 24 -8.10 -17.38 -27.24
C ALA A 24 -7.47 -16.99 -25.88
N SER A 25 -6.86 -17.95 -25.17
CA SER A 25 -6.10 -17.75 -23.93
C SER A 25 -4.97 -16.73 -24.05
N ASP A 26 -4.39 -16.57 -25.24
CA ASP A 26 -3.25 -15.68 -25.47
C ASP A 26 -3.71 -14.23 -25.66
N TYR A 27 -5.02 -14.02 -25.87
CA TYR A 27 -5.65 -12.73 -26.10
C TYR A 27 -6.51 -12.26 -24.93
N PHE A 28 -6.97 -13.18 -24.08
CA PHE A 28 -7.67 -12.82 -22.85
C PHE A 28 -6.67 -12.34 -21.80
N GLN A 29 -6.90 -11.14 -21.29
CA GLN A 29 -6.17 -10.67 -20.12
C GLN A 29 -6.60 -11.53 -18.92
N ILE A 30 -5.69 -12.37 -18.42
CA ILE A 30 -5.88 -13.06 -17.15
C ILE A 30 -6.02 -11.95 -16.09
N PRO A 31 -7.15 -11.86 -15.37
CA PRO A 31 -7.28 -10.87 -14.31
C PRO A 31 -6.14 -11.09 -13.32
N GLU A 32 -5.38 -10.02 -13.02
CA GLU A 32 -4.30 -10.08 -12.05
C GLU A 32 -4.83 -10.71 -10.76
N ALA A 33 -4.17 -11.78 -10.30
CA ALA A 33 -4.59 -12.47 -9.09
C ALA A 33 -4.64 -11.45 -7.93
N PRO A 34 -5.71 -11.46 -7.11
CA PRO A 34 -5.83 -10.51 -6.01
C PRO A 34 -4.67 -10.73 -5.04
N ILE A 35 -4.02 -9.63 -4.63
CA ILE A 35 -2.95 -9.66 -3.62
C ILE A 35 -3.46 -10.40 -2.38
N GLY A 36 -2.68 -11.34 -1.83
CA GLY A 36 -3.09 -12.08 -0.63
C GLY A 36 -3.22 -11.14 0.58
N THR A 37 -4.23 -11.35 1.43
CA THR A 37 -4.45 -10.55 2.64
C THR A 37 -3.22 -10.50 3.57
N LEU A 38 -2.43 -11.57 3.59
CA LEU A 38 -1.18 -11.65 4.36
C LEU A 38 -0.20 -10.51 4.02
N TRP A 39 -0.12 -10.12 2.75
CA TRP A 39 0.77 -9.03 2.29
C TRP A 39 0.36 -7.65 2.79
N LEU A 40 -0.88 -7.51 3.27
CA LEU A 40 -1.37 -6.29 3.91
C LEU A 40 -1.21 -6.36 5.43
N VAL A 41 -1.49 -7.53 6.03
CA VAL A 41 -1.47 -7.72 7.49
C VAL A 41 -0.06 -7.63 8.05
N VAL A 42 0.94 -8.23 7.38
CA VAL A 42 2.34 -8.24 7.85
C VAL A 42 2.91 -6.81 8.00
N PRO A 43 2.91 -5.95 6.96
CA PRO A 43 3.44 -4.60 7.12
C PRO A 43 2.61 -3.77 8.09
N ALA A 44 1.28 -3.93 8.13
CA ALA A 44 0.43 -3.24 9.09
C ALA A 44 0.81 -3.59 10.55
N PHE A 45 1.03 -4.88 10.83
CA PHE A 45 1.49 -5.33 12.14
C PHE A 45 2.86 -4.75 12.49
N CYS A 46 3.81 -4.75 11.55
CA CYS A 46 5.13 -4.15 11.76
C CYS A 46 5.05 -2.65 12.12
N VAL A 47 4.17 -1.89 11.45
CA VAL A 47 3.96 -0.46 11.79
C VAL A 47 3.44 -0.30 13.21
N VAL A 48 2.41 -1.06 13.59
CA VAL A 48 1.83 -1.00 14.94
C VAL A 48 2.84 -1.42 16.01
N ALA A 49 3.61 -2.47 15.75
CA ALA A 49 4.64 -2.95 16.67
C ALA A 49 5.77 -1.91 16.85
N SER A 50 6.23 -1.28 15.75
CA SER A 50 7.23 -0.21 15.82
C SER A 50 6.71 1.01 16.58
N LEU A 51 5.46 1.43 16.35
CA LEU A 51 4.84 2.53 17.09
C LEU A 51 4.73 2.21 18.58
N GLY A 52 4.25 1.01 18.92
CA GLY A 52 4.14 0.55 20.31
C GLY A 52 5.50 0.48 21.00
N ALA A 53 6.52 -0.05 20.32
CA ALA A 53 7.87 -0.13 20.86
C ALA A 53 8.47 1.27 21.10
N LEU A 54 8.30 2.23 20.19
CA LEU A 54 8.81 3.59 20.35
C LEU A 54 8.08 4.38 21.44
N THR A 55 6.79 4.14 21.62
CA THR A 55 5.95 4.91 22.57
C THR A 55 5.93 4.33 23.97
N LEU A 56 5.97 3.00 24.12
CA LEU A 56 5.82 2.34 25.42
C LEU A 56 7.14 1.95 26.08
N LEU A 57 8.24 1.83 25.31
CA LEU A 57 9.55 1.44 25.83
C LEU A 57 10.46 2.65 25.98
N GLU A 58 10.27 3.39 27.07
CA GLU A 58 11.02 4.63 27.37
C GLU A 58 12.54 4.40 27.58
N SER A 59 12.96 3.18 27.92
CA SER A 59 14.35 2.85 28.26
C SER A 59 15.19 2.35 27.07
N LEU A 60 14.73 2.51 25.83
CA LEU A 60 15.51 2.09 24.66
C LEU A 60 16.71 3.02 24.43
N LYS A 61 17.88 2.42 24.19
CA LYS A 61 19.05 3.19 23.73
C LYS A 61 18.73 3.86 22.39
N GLN A 62 19.26 5.06 22.17
CA GLN A 62 19.01 5.87 20.97
C GLN A 62 19.23 5.09 19.65
N GLY A 63 20.27 4.26 19.56
CA GLY A 63 20.50 3.43 18.36
C GLY A 63 19.37 2.43 18.07
N HIS A 64 18.74 1.87 19.10
CA HIS A 64 17.60 0.95 18.92
C HIS A 64 16.34 1.72 18.52
N GLN A 65 16.11 2.92 19.09
CA GLN A 65 14.99 3.78 18.68
C GLN A 65 15.10 4.15 17.20
N THR A 66 16.27 4.58 16.74
CA THR A 66 16.49 4.88 15.30
C THR A 66 16.28 3.65 14.44
N PHE A 67 16.76 2.47 14.87
CA PHE A 67 16.57 1.23 14.12
C PHE A 67 15.09 0.83 14.00
N ILE A 68 14.33 0.89 15.11
CA ILE A 68 12.89 0.60 15.13
C ILE A 68 12.12 1.62 14.27
N PHE A 69 12.52 2.90 14.32
CA PHE A 69 11.96 3.95 13.47
C PHE A 69 12.15 3.63 11.99
N LEU A 70 13.36 3.24 11.57
CA LEU A 70 13.64 2.86 10.18
C LEU A 70 12.81 1.65 9.74
N ILE A 71 12.68 0.62 10.60
CA ILE A 71 11.81 -0.53 10.33
C ILE A 71 10.36 -0.08 10.12
N GLY A 72 9.84 0.78 10.99
CA GLY A 72 8.48 1.31 10.86
C GLY A 72 8.28 2.09 9.57
N CYS A 73 9.24 2.93 9.19
CA CYS A 73 9.22 3.67 7.91
C CYS A 73 9.24 2.72 6.70
N THR A 74 10.08 1.68 6.70
CA THR A 74 10.09 0.67 5.63
C THR A 74 8.76 -0.07 5.57
N ALA A 75 8.17 -0.41 6.71
CA ALA A 75 6.85 -1.06 6.77
C ALA A 75 5.72 -0.15 6.25
N ILE A 76 5.79 1.16 6.47
CA ILE A 76 4.86 2.14 5.89
C ILE A 76 4.97 2.18 4.37
N VAL A 77 6.20 2.21 3.82
CA VAL A 77 6.40 2.19 2.36
C VAL A 77 5.84 0.90 1.77
N TRP A 78 6.11 -0.24 2.39
CA TRP A 78 5.51 -1.52 1.98
C TRP A 78 3.99 -1.43 1.99
N LEU A 79 3.39 -1.01 3.10
CA LEU A 79 1.93 -0.91 3.25
C LEU A 79 1.33 0.00 2.17
N ALA A 80 1.96 1.15 1.91
CA ALA A 80 1.55 2.09 0.87
C ALA A 80 1.61 1.46 -0.53
N THR A 81 2.68 0.72 -0.85
CA THR A 81 2.78 -0.02 -2.12
C THR A 81 1.66 -1.03 -2.26
N VAL A 82 1.36 -1.82 -1.22
CA VAL A 82 0.29 -2.81 -1.24
C VAL A 82 -1.08 -2.15 -1.39
N VAL A 83 -1.33 -1.03 -0.70
CA VAL A 83 -2.57 -0.25 -0.83
C VAL A 83 -2.72 0.30 -2.25
N GLN A 84 -1.65 0.86 -2.83
CA GLN A 84 -1.68 1.39 -4.19
C GLN A 84 -1.94 0.28 -5.22
N LEU A 85 -1.29 -0.86 -5.11
CA LEU A 85 -1.48 -1.98 -6.03
C LEU A 85 -2.87 -2.60 -5.92
N ARG A 86 -3.38 -2.76 -4.68
CA ARG A 86 -4.67 -3.40 -4.42
C ARG A 86 -5.87 -2.51 -4.73
N PHE A 87 -5.85 -1.26 -4.27
CA PHE A 87 -7.01 -0.38 -4.31
C PHE A 87 -6.91 0.69 -5.40
N LYS A 88 -5.71 0.91 -5.99
CA LYS A 88 -5.48 1.89 -7.07
C LYS A 88 -5.95 3.31 -6.73
N HIS A 89 -6.04 3.63 -5.44
CA HIS A 89 -6.50 4.91 -4.91
C HIS A 89 -5.32 5.74 -4.41
N ALA A 90 -4.87 6.69 -5.23
CA ALA A 90 -3.72 7.55 -4.91
C ALA A 90 -3.90 8.35 -3.60
N TRP A 91 -5.14 8.79 -3.30
CA TRP A 91 -5.44 9.52 -2.07
C TRP A 91 -5.22 8.66 -0.82
N ALA A 92 -5.64 7.39 -0.85
CA ALA A 92 -5.47 6.47 0.27
C ALA A 92 -3.99 6.15 0.50
N THR A 93 -3.24 5.92 -0.58
CA THR A 93 -1.79 5.73 -0.54
C THR A 93 -1.08 6.95 0.04
N GLY A 94 -1.47 8.16 -0.37
CA GLY A 94 -0.93 9.40 0.17
C GLY A 94 -1.15 9.55 1.67
N ILE A 95 -2.37 9.25 2.15
CA ILE A 95 -2.69 9.27 3.58
C ILE A 95 -1.85 8.26 4.36
N VAL A 96 -1.66 7.04 3.84
CA VAL A 96 -0.84 6.01 4.50
C VAL A 96 0.61 6.46 4.64
N VAL A 97 1.20 7.04 3.59
CA VAL A 97 2.60 7.50 3.61
C VAL A 97 2.77 8.71 4.53
N ILE A 98 2.00 9.78 4.31
CA ILE A 98 2.15 11.03 5.06
C ILE A 98 1.72 10.84 6.51
N GLY A 99 0.55 10.24 6.73
CA GLY A 99 0.03 9.96 8.07
C GLY A 99 0.93 9.00 8.84
N GLY A 100 1.40 7.92 8.19
CA GLY A 100 2.34 6.98 8.80
C GLY A 100 3.64 7.65 9.22
N LEU A 101 4.24 8.46 8.33
CA LEU A 101 5.50 9.15 8.62
C LEU A 101 5.35 10.13 9.79
N LEU A 102 4.27 10.91 9.81
CA LEU A 102 3.98 11.85 10.90
C LEU A 102 3.82 11.11 12.24
N LEU A 103 3.07 10.00 12.26
CA LEU A 103 2.91 9.20 13.47
C LEU A 103 4.25 8.63 13.96
N MET A 104 5.12 8.18 13.06
CA MET A 104 6.46 7.69 13.42
C MET A 104 7.36 8.80 13.99
N LEU A 105 7.29 10.01 13.44
CA LEU A 105 8.05 11.16 13.95
C LEU A 105 7.58 11.58 15.35
N VAL A 106 6.27 11.53 15.58
CA VAL A 106 5.69 11.76 16.92
C VAL A 106 6.10 10.65 17.88
N ALA A 107 6.03 9.39 17.46
CA ALA A 107 6.42 8.24 18.29
C ALA A 107 7.92 8.25 18.65
N LEU A 108 8.79 8.74 17.75
CA LEU A 108 10.20 8.94 18.02
C LEU A 108 10.46 10.11 19.00
N GLY A 109 9.46 10.97 19.25
CA GLY A 109 9.61 12.18 20.06
C GLY A 109 10.30 13.34 19.35
N ALA A 110 10.46 13.25 18.02
CA ALA A 110 11.09 14.31 17.21
C ALA A 110 10.16 15.52 17.02
N ILE A 111 8.85 15.31 17.07
CA ILE A 111 7.81 16.34 16.92
C ILE A 111 6.80 16.17 18.05
N SER A 112 6.42 17.27 18.71
CA SER A 112 5.33 17.21 19.70
C SER A 112 3.96 17.08 19.00
N PRO A 113 2.95 16.44 19.62
CA PRO A 113 1.62 16.33 19.03
C PRO A 113 0.98 17.70 18.69
N THR A 114 1.31 18.75 19.45
CA THR A 114 0.83 20.11 19.20
C THR A 114 1.51 20.75 17.99
N GLN A 115 2.77 20.45 17.73
CA GLN A 115 3.48 20.86 16.52
C GLN A 115 2.92 20.15 15.28
N MET A 116 2.58 18.86 15.38
CA MET A 116 1.95 18.11 14.28
C MET A 116 0.64 18.76 13.82
N LEU A 117 -0.23 19.17 14.75
CA LEU A 117 -1.49 19.85 14.43
C LEU A 117 -1.27 21.19 13.71
N ASN A 118 -0.19 21.91 14.04
CA ASN A 118 0.14 23.17 13.39
C ASN A 118 0.65 22.97 11.96
N GLU A 119 1.45 21.93 11.72
CA GLU A 119 1.91 21.58 10.37
C GLU A 119 0.77 21.08 9.47
N VAL A 120 -0.17 20.30 9.99
CA VAL A 120 -1.35 19.90 9.21
C VAL A 120 -2.23 21.12 8.86
N LYS A 121 -2.32 22.10 9.76
CA LYS A 121 -3.03 23.36 9.49
C LYS A 121 -2.29 24.24 8.47
N SER A 122 -0.95 24.24 8.47
CA SER A 122 -0.15 25.03 7.53
C SER A 122 -0.31 24.51 6.09
N LEU A 123 -0.38 23.18 5.91
CA LEU A 123 -0.59 22.50 4.62
C LEU A 123 -2.00 22.68 4.01
N ARG A 124 -2.98 23.19 4.77
CA ARG A 124 -4.35 23.42 4.32
C ARG A 124 -4.56 24.82 3.70
N LYS A 125 -3.55 25.69 3.75
CA LYS A 125 -3.54 26.97 3.03
C LYS A 125 -3.02 26.80 1.62
#